data_AF-A0A8W8NE86-F1
#
_entry.id   AF-A0A8W8NE86-F1
#
_cell.length_a   1.000
_cell.length_b   1.000
_cell.length_c   1.000
_cell.angle_alpha   90.00
_cell.angle_beta   90.00
_cell.angle_gamma   90.00
#
_symmetry.space_group_name_H-M   'P 1'
#
loop_
_entity.id
_entity.type
_entity.pdbx_description
1 polymer ?
#
loop_
_entity_poly.entity_id
_entity_poly.type
_entity_poly.pdbx_seq_one_letter_code
_entity_poly.pdbx_strand_id
1 'polypeptide(L)'
;MKAKGVAVNFFIKKINLKPLKTIKFSFDPYHNGVRSIREMMCIVNSPKMIDTNQSIVTKVDIKSDRSNPEMKLDFADGQTVIFKTEHLSTMIIAQKLAKLCQERLETVTVGESAIFASAKPGKIGKKK
;
A
#
# COMPACT_ATOMS: atom_id res chain seq x y z
N MET A 1 -25.20 -4.50 -13.68
CA MET A 1 -24.07 -3.74 -13.08
C MET A 1 -23.43 -4.39 -11.83
N LYS A 2 -23.95 -5.49 -11.24
CA LYS A 2 -23.42 -6.09 -9.99
C LYS A 2 -22.09 -6.87 -10.12
N ALA A 3 -21.74 -7.38 -11.31
CA ALA A 3 -20.58 -8.27 -11.47
C ALA A 3 -19.20 -7.59 -11.30
N LYS A 4 -19.05 -6.32 -11.71
CA LYS A 4 -17.76 -5.61 -11.65
C LYS A 4 -17.29 -5.37 -10.19
N GLY A 5 -18.23 -5.10 -9.28
CA GLY A 5 -17.90 -4.91 -7.86
C GLY A 5 -17.46 -6.20 -7.16
N VAL A 6 -18.02 -7.35 -7.56
CA VAL A 6 -17.69 -8.65 -6.95
C VAL A 6 -16.24 -9.06 -7.24
N ALA A 7 -15.77 -8.88 -8.47
CA ALA A 7 -14.40 -9.21 -8.85
C ALA A 7 -13.36 -8.32 -8.14
N VAL A 8 -13.62 -7.01 -8.04
CA VAL A 8 -12.73 -6.10 -7.29
C VAL A 8 -12.69 -6.47 -5.81
N ASN A 9 -13.85 -6.73 -5.20
CA ASN A 9 -13.94 -7.12 -3.79
C ASN A 9 -13.20 -8.44 -3.49
N PHE A 10 -13.18 -9.39 -4.43
CA PHE A 10 -12.40 -10.62 -4.30
C PHE A 10 -10.90 -10.33 -4.17
N PHE A 11 -10.35 -9.45 -5.01
CA PHE A 11 -8.94 -9.06 -4.92
C PHE A 11 -8.66 -8.24 -3.66
N ILE A 12 -9.54 -7.33 -3.27
CA ILE A 12 -9.40 -6.53 -2.04
C ILE A 12 -9.19 -7.41 -0.81
N LYS A 13 -10.00 -8.47 -0.66
CA LYS A 13 -9.87 -9.42 0.46
C LYS A 13 -8.54 -10.17 0.51
N LYS A 14 -7.82 -10.24 -0.60
CA LYS A 14 -6.51 -10.92 -0.71
C LYS A 14 -5.33 -9.97 -0.52
N ILE A 15 -5.55 -8.66 -0.49
CA ILE A 15 -4.47 -7.68 -0.32
C ILE A 15 -4.12 -7.59 1.16
N ASN A 16 -2.84 -7.77 1.46
CA ASN A 16 -2.27 -7.51 2.77
C ASN A 16 -1.31 -6.32 2.68
N LEU A 17 -1.53 -5.29 3.50
CA LEU A 17 -0.71 -4.06 3.48
C LEU A 17 0.54 -4.12 4.39
N LYS A 18 0.79 -5.24 5.07
CA LYS A 18 1.97 -5.44 5.94
C LYS A 18 3.32 -5.13 5.28
N PRO A 19 3.62 -5.57 4.04
CA PRO A 19 4.93 -5.29 3.44
C PRO A 19 5.09 -3.85 2.92
N LEU A 20 4.04 -3.02 2.96
CA LEU A 20 4.10 -1.64 2.50
C LEU A 20 4.38 -0.67 3.66
N LYS A 21 5.26 0.30 3.39
CA LYS A 21 5.59 1.39 4.30
C LYS A 21 4.83 2.67 3.95
N THR A 22 4.76 3.01 2.67
CA THR A 22 4.13 4.26 2.22
C THR A 22 3.43 4.07 0.89
N ILE A 23 2.24 4.67 0.75
CA ILE A 23 1.48 4.74 -0.50
C ILE A 23 1.34 6.21 -0.85
N LYS A 24 1.71 6.58 -2.07
CA LYS A 24 1.54 7.93 -2.59
C LYS A 24 0.65 7.89 -3.83
N PHE A 25 -0.43 8.65 -3.81
CA PHE A 25 -1.31 8.85 -4.95
C PHE A 25 -1.04 10.24 -5.50
N SER A 26 -0.57 10.34 -6.75
CA SER A 26 -0.46 11.63 -7.45
C SER A 26 -1.42 11.64 -8.63
N PHE A 27 -2.33 12.61 -8.69
CA PHE A 27 -3.22 12.74 -9.85
C PHE A 27 -3.74 14.17 -10.03
N ASP A 28 -4.08 14.49 -11.28
CA ASP A 28 -4.85 15.69 -11.63
C ASP A 28 -6.35 15.35 -11.66
N PRO A 29 -7.23 16.01 -10.90
CA PRO A 29 -8.64 15.65 -10.83
C PRO A 29 -9.38 15.79 -12.17
N TYR A 30 -8.90 16.65 -13.07
CA TYR A 30 -9.51 16.93 -14.38
C TYR A 30 -9.06 15.97 -15.48
N HIS A 31 -8.09 15.10 -15.22
CA HIS A 31 -7.63 14.13 -16.20
C HIS A 31 -8.63 12.97 -16.37
N ASN A 32 -8.90 12.54 -17.61
CA ASN A 32 -9.95 11.56 -17.93
C ASN A 32 -9.71 10.18 -17.28
N GLY A 33 -8.45 9.77 -17.12
CA GLY A 33 -8.03 8.48 -16.56
C GLY A 33 -8.06 8.36 -15.02
N VAL A 34 -8.55 9.36 -14.29
CA VAL A 34 -8.34 9.45 -12.83
C VAL A 34 -9.37 8.66 -12.01
N ARG A 35 -10.42 8.15 -12.68
CA ARG A 35 -11.46 7.38 -12.01
C ARG A 35 -10.90 6.15 -11.29
N SER A 36 -10.00 5.41 -11.93
CA SER A 36 -9.45 4.17 -11.35
C SER A 36 -8.52 4.42 -10.17
N ILE A 37 -7.70 5.48 -10.19
CA ILE A 37 -6.86 5.82 -9.04
C ILE A 37 -7.68 6.31 -7.85
N ARG A 38 -8.74 7.10 -8.08
CA ARG A 38 -9.66 7.54 -7.01
C ARG A 38 -10.41 6.37 -6.36
N GLU A 39 -10.88 5.43 -7.17
CA GLU A 39 -11.51 4.20 -6.66
C GLU A 39 -10.52 3.39 -5.81
N MET A 40 -9.28 3.20 -6.29
CA MET A 40 -8.23 2.52 -5.52
C MET A 40 -7.85 3.25 -4.23
N MET A 41 -7.77 4.57 -4.25
CA MET A 41 -7.52 5.39 -3.06
C MET A 41 -8.60 5.18 -1.99
N CYS A 42 -9.87 5.17 -2.40
CA CYS A 42 -10.99 4.90 -1.50
C CYS A 42 -10.92 3.49 -0.90
N ILE A 43 -10.57 2.49 -1.72
CA ILE A 43 -10.40 1.10 -1.28
C ILE A 43 -9.27 0.99 -0.24
N VAL A 44 -8.10 1.58 -0.51
CA VAL A 44 -6.94 1.53 0.38
C VAL A 44 -7.21 2.22 1.71
N ASN A 45 -7.95 3.33 1.69
CA ASN A 45 -8.35 4.06 2.90
C ASN A 45 -9.58 3.47 3.60
N SER A 46 -10.10 2.33 3.15
CA SER A 46 -11.19 1.66 3.84
C SER A 46 -10.70 1.07 5.18
N PRO A 47 -11.53 1.09 6.25
CA PRO A 47 -11.13 0.61 7.57
C PRO A 47 -10.56 -0.82 7.53
N LYS A 48 -11.19 -1.71 6.76
CA LYS A 48 -10.76 -3.11 6.59
C LYS A 48 -9.32 -3.25 6.07
N MET A 49 -8.89 -2.33 5.21
CA MET A 49 -7.54 -2.33 4.65
C MET A 49 -6.54 -1.74 5.65
N ILE A 50 -6.90 -0.63 6.31
CA ILE A 50 -6.07 0.03 7.32
C ILE A 50 -5.85 -0.91 8.52
N ASP A 51 -6.85 -1.70 8.92
CA ASP A 51 -6.75 -2.69 9.99
C ASP A 51 -5.65 -3.74 9.73
N THR A 52 -5.30 -3.99 8.47
CA THR A 52 -4.24 -4.93 8.11
C THR A 52 -2.84 -4.38 8.41
N ASN A 53 -2.67 -3.05 8.36
CA ASN A 53 -1.43 -2.36 8.73
C ASN A 53 -1.73 -0.91 9.15
N GLN A 54 -1.82 -0.68 10.46
CA GLN A 54 -2.09 0.65 11.03
C GLN A 54 -0.89 1.61 10.93
N SER A 55 0.31 1.10 10.67
CA SER A 55 1.53 1.92 10.56
C SER A 55 1.74 2.54 9.17
N ILE A 56 0.89 2.19 8.20
CA ILE A 56 1.06 2.62 6.82
C ILE A 56 0.78 4.12 6.68
N VAL A 57 1.65 4.80 5.93
CA VAL A 57 1.46 6.22 5.61
C VAL A 57 0.87 6.35 4.21
N THR A 58 -0.36 6.85 4.12
CA THR A 58 -0.99 7.21 2.85
C THR A 58 -0.84 8.70 2.59
N LYS A 59 -0.26 9.08 1.44
CA LYS A 59 -0.13 10.47 0.99
C LYS A 59 -0.88 10.65 -0.32
N VAL A 60 -1.55 11.79 -0.45
CA VAL A 60 -2.29 12.17 -1.65
C VAL A 60 -1.74 13.52 -2.12
N ASP A 61 -1.28 13.57 -3.36
CA ASP A 61 -0.75 14.74 -4.04
C ASP A 61 -1.68 15.08 -5.21
N ILE A 62 -2.40 16.19 -5.09
CA ILE A 62 -3.36 16.64 -6.09
C ILE A 62 -2.69 17.73 -6.92
N LYS A 63 -2.47 17.44 -8.20
CA LYS A 63 -1.80 18.36 -9.14
C LYS A 63 -2.80 18.99 -10.10
N SER A 64 -2.38 20.04 -10.81
CA SER A 64 -3.16 20.75 -11.84
C SER A 64 -2.38 20.96 -13.13
N ASP A 65 -1.37 20.13 -13.36
CA ASP A 65 -0.41 20.21 -14.47
C ASP A 65 -0.78 19.28 -15.65
N ARG A 66 -2.00 18.73 -15.66
CA ARG A 66 -2.45 17.69 -16.61
C ARG A 66 -1.56 16.45 -16.60
N SER A 67 -0.82 16.21 -15.50
CA SER A 67 0.04 15.04 -15.39
C SER A 67 -0.77 13.74 -15.32
N ASN A 68 -0.14 12.68 -15.83
CA ASN A 68 -0.73 11.36 -15.85
C ASN A 68 -0.86 10.83 -14.41
N PRO A 69 -1.98 10.18 -14.05
CA PRO A 69 -2.20 9.70 -12.70
C PRO A 69 -1.25 8.53 -12.37
N GLU A 70 -0.57 8.65 -11.23
CA GLU A 70 0.43 7.70 -10.75
C GLU A 70 0.16 7.27 -9.31
N MET A 71 0.38 5.99 -9.03
CA MET A 71 0.35 5.43 -7.68
C MET A 71 1.72 4.84 -7.38
N LYS A 72 2.41 5.39 -6.39
CA LYS A 72 3.73 4.93 -5.94
C LYS A 72 3.60 4.18 -4.63
N LEU A 73 4.21 2.99 -4.57
CA LEU A 73 4.27 2.13 -3.40
C LEU A 73 5.72 2.01 -2.96
N ASP A 74 5.98 2.35 -1.70
CA ASP A 74 7.28 2.16 -1.06
C ASP A 74 7.15 0.96 -0.10
N PHE A 75 7.90 -0.11 -0.37
CA PHE A 75 7.92 -1.33 0.43
C PHE A 75 8.89 -1.21 1.62
N ALA A 76 8.69 -2.04 2.64
CA ALA A 76 9.60 -2.13 3.79
C ALA A 76 11.02 -2.55 3.37
N ASP A 77 11.15 -3.34 2.30
CA ASP A 77 12.43 -3.79 1.72
C ASP A 77 13.24 -2.68 1.03
N GLY A 78 12.73 -1.43 1.01
CA GLY A 78 13.36 -0.29 0.33
C GLY A 78 13.10 -0.22 -1.18
N GLN A 79 12.38 -1.20 -1.74
CA GLN A 79 11.98 -1.18 -3.15
C GLN A 79 10.78 -0.27 -3.37
N THR A 80 10.75 0.43 -4.50
CA THR A 80 9.66 1.32 -4.88
C THR A 80 9.02 0.86 -6.18
N VAL A 81 7.70 0.73 -6.20
CA VAL A 81 6.93 0.36 -7.40
C VAL A 81 6.04 1.53 -7.81
N ILE A 82 6.09 1.90 -9.09
CA ILE A 82 5.28 2.99 -9.64
C ILE A 82 4.27 2.39 -10.62
N PHE A 83 2.99 2.62 -10.34
CA PHE A 83 1.88 2.29 -11.22
C PHE A 83 1.45 3.52 -12.00
N LYS A 84 1.63 3.48 -13.32
CA LYS A 84 1.01 4.44 -14.23
C LYS A 84 -0.43 4.00 -14.49
N THR A 85 -1.39 4.73 -13.95
CA THR A 85 -2.79 4.28 -13.87
C THR A 85 -3.69 4.75 -15.01
N GLU A 86 -3.14 5.51 -15.96
CA GLU A 86 -3.88 6.17 -17.05
C GLU A 86 -4.80 5.23 -17.84
N HIS A 87 -4.31 4.03 -18.18
CA HIS A 87 -5.06 3.03 -18.93
C HIS A 87 -5.35 1.75 -18.12
N LEU A 88 -5.17 1.80 -16.80
CA LEU A 88 -5.37 0.64 -15.94
C LEU A 88 -6.73 0.72 -15.26
N SER A 89 -7.50 -0.36 -15.38
CA SER A 89 -8.73 -0.51 -14.60
C SER A 89 -8.41 -0.81 -13.13
N THR A 90 -9.32 -0.39 -12.25
CA THR A 90 -9.28 -0.63 -10.80
C THR A 90 -9.02 -2.10 -10.46
N MET A 91 -9.62 -3.02 -11.22
CA MET A 91 -9.43 -4.47 -11.04
C MET A 91 -7.98 -4.92 -11.27
N ILE A 92 -7.36 -4.43 -12.36
CA ILE A 92 -5.98 -4.80 -12.70
C ILE A 92 -5.00 -4.23 -11.68
N ILE A 93 -5.26 -3.02 -11.19
CA ILE A 93 -4.45 -2.41 -10.13
C ILE A 93 -4.56 -3.24 -8.84
N ALA A 94 -5.77 -3.58 -8.41
CA ALA A 94 -5.99 -4.41 -7.23
C ALA A 94 -5.37 -5.82 -7.35
N GLN A 95 -5.49 -6.46 -8.51
CA GLN A 95 -4.89 -7.77 -8.77
C GLN A 95 -3.36 -7.72 -8.70
N LYS A 96 -2.73 -6.74 -9.37
CA LYS A 96 -1.27 -6.58 -9.33
C LYS A 96 -0.78 -6.25 -7.93
N LEU A 97 -1.51 -5.39 -7.21
CA LEU A 97 -1.20 -5.05 -5.82
C LEU A 97 -1.25 -6.30 -4.93
N ALA A 98 -2.31 -7.12 -5.04
CA ALA A 98 -2.44 -8.35 -4.28
C ALA A 98 -1.27 -9.32 -4.55
N LYS A 99 -0.89 -9.47 -5.83
CA LYS A 99 0.24 -10.31 -6.23
C LYS A 99 1.57 -9.82 -5.63
N LEU A 100 1.88 -8.53 -5.74
CA LEU A 100 3.09 -7.95 -5.16
C LEU A 100 3.11 -8.08 -3.62
N CYS A 101 1.98 -7.87 -2.96
CA CYS A 101 1.88 -8.06 -1.51
C CYS A 101 2.12 -9.52 -1.09
N GLN A 102 1.64 -10.48 -1.88
CA GLN A 102 1.84 -11.91 -1.61
C GLN A 102 3.30 -12.33 -1.80
N GLU A 103 3.91 -11.94 -2.92
CA GLU A 103 5.32 -12.21 -3.21
C GLU A 103 6.27 -11.66 -2.13
N ARG A 104 5.90 -10.53 -1.49
CA ARG A 104 6.71 -9.90 -0.42
C ARG A 104 6.35 -10.33 0.98
N LEU A 105 5.20 -10.97 1.18
CA LEU A 105 4.90 -11.63 2.46
C LEU A 105 5.82 -12.81 2.71
N GLU A 106 6.25 -13.51 1.65
CA GLU A 106 7.15 -14.65 1.73
C GLU A 106 8.60 -14.25 2.04
N THR A 107 9.01 -13.01 1.74
CA THR A 107 10.38 -12.52 1.99
C THR A 107 10.59 -11.95 3.39
N VAL A 108 9.52 -11.46 4.04
CA VAL A 108 9.60 -10.87 5.39
C VAL A 108 9.78 -11.93 6.48
N THR A 109 9.30 -13.17 6.28
CA THR A 109 9.47 -14.27 7.25
C THR A 109 10.93 -14.65 7.50
N VAL A 110 11.84 -14.31 6.59
CA VAL A 110 13.29 -14.55 6.75
C VAL A 110 13.98 -13.42 7.52
N GLY A 111 13.39 -12.22 7.58
CA GLY A 111 14.01 -11.02 8.15
C GLY A 111 13.67 -10.70 9.61
N GLU A 112 12.53 -11.17 10.13
CA GLU A 112 12.10 -10.84 11.51
C GLU A 112 12.80 -11.66 12.60
N SER A 113 13.50 -12.74 12.26
CA SER A 113 14.24 -13.56 13.24
C SER A 113 15.57 -12.94 13.70
N ALA A 114 16.05 -11.86 13.07
CA ALA A 114 17.37 -11.30 13.36
C ALA A 114 17.40 -10.13 14.36
N ILE A 115 16.26 -9.56 14.77
CA ILE A 115 16.26 -8.27 15.52
C ILE A 115 15.93 -8.41 17.01
N PHE A 116 15.38 -9.54 17.47
CA PHE A 116 14.98 -9.71 18.89
C PHE A 116 16.07 -10.26 19.83
N ALA A 117 17.31 -10.52 19.35
CA ALA A 117 18.35 -11.16 20.17
C ALA A 117 19.40 -10.22 20.80
N SER A 118 19.25 -8.89 20.78
CA SER A 118 20.25 -8.02 21.43
C SER A 118 19.73 -6.70 22.02
N ALA A 119 19.09 -6.79 23.19
CA ALA A 119 19.13 -5.69 24.17
C ALA A 119 19.13 -6.25 25.60
N LYS A 120 20.32 -6.29 26.21
CA LYS A 120 20.54 -6.63 27.63
C LYS A 120 19.86 -5.62 28.57
N PRO A 121 19.39 -6.04 29.76
CA PRO A 121 18.80 -5.15 30.76
C PRO A 121 19.88 -4.29 31.45
N GLY A 122 19.72 -2.97 31.38
CA GLY A 122 20.58 -1.98 32.03
C GLY A 122 20.18 -1.71 33.48
N LYS A 123 21.18 -1.73 34.36
CA LYS A 123 21.14 -1.73 35.84
C LYS A 123 20.40 -0.55 36.49
N ILE A 124 19.63 -0.87 37.53
CA ILE A 124 19.18 0.04 38.60
C ILE A 124 20.42 0.65 39.30
N GLY A 125 20.53 1.97 39.26
CA GLY A 125 21.51 2.76 40.01
C GLY A 125 20.84 3.49 41.18
N LYS A 126 21.11 3.02 42.40
CA LYS A 126 20.93 3.78 43.65
C LYS A 126 21.85 5.01 43.68
N LYS A 127 21.33 6.16 44.11
CA LYS A 127 22.00 7.28 44.82
C LYS A 127 20.94 8.38 44.99
N LYS A 128 20.83 9.12 46.09
CA LYS A 128 21.41 9.09 47.43
C LYS A 128 20.50 9.99 48.27
#